data_AF-A0A9E5FQL0-F1
#
_entry.id   AF-A0A9E5FQL0-F1
#
_cell.length_a   1.000
_cell.length_b   1.000
_cell.length_c   1.000
_cell.angle_alpha   90.00
_cell.angle_beta   90.00
_cell.angle_gamma   90.00
#
_symmetry.space_group_name_H-M   'P 1'
#
loop_
_entity.id
_entity.type
_entity.pdbx_description
1 polymer ?
#
loop_
_entity_poly.entity_id
_entity_poly.type
_entity_poly.pdbx_seq_one_letter_code
_entity_poly.pdbx_strand_id
1 'polypeptide(L)' 'MNWLEQIKWDAQGLVPVIAQEASSGDVLMFAWMNREALQKTAELKRAVYYSRSRNKLWF' A
#
# COMPACT_ATOMS: atom_id res chain seq x y z
N MET A 1 -6.24 9.10 -16.97
CA MET A 1 -4.91 8.54 -16.69
C MET A 1 -5.02 7.64 -15.47
N ASN A 2 -4.56 6.39 -15.55
CA ASN A 2 -4.55 5.49 -14.40
C ASN A 2 -3.33 5.83 -13.52
N TRP A 3 -3.55 6.51 -12.38
CA TRP A 3 -2.48 6.98 -11.48
C TRP A 3 -1.62 5.85 -10.92
N LEU A 4 -2.12 4.60 -10.90
CA LEU A 4 -1.35 3.42 -10.50
C LEU A 4 -0.19 3.11 -11.45
N GLU A 5 -0.23 3.57 -12.71
CA GLU A 5 0.87 3.39 -13.67
C GLU A 5 2.05 4.32 -13.39
N GLN A 6 1.87 5.36 -12.57
CA GLN A 6 2.97 6.26 -12.18
C GLN A 6 3.80 5.70 -11.03
N ILE A 7 3.33 4.64 -10.37
CA ILE A 7 4.03 3.99 -9.27
C ILE A 7 5.16 3.12 -9.81
N LYS A 8 6.36 3.30 -9.25
CA LYS A 8 7.50 2.43 -9.53
C LYS A 8 7.39 1.15 -8.71
N TRP A 9 6.80 0.13 -9.31
CA TRP A 9 6.73 -1.22 -8.75
C TRP A 9 8.10 -1.91 -8.80
N ASP A 10 8.38 -2.76 -7.82
CA ASP A 10 9.54 -3.65 -7.86
C ASP A 10 9.30 -4.86 -8.79
N ALA A 11 10.31 -5.73 -8.92
CA ALA A 11 10.22 -6.93 -9.76
C ALA A 11 9.14 -7.94 -9.32
N GLN A 12 8.61 -7.82 -8.11
CA GLN A 12 7.53 -8.65 -7.57
C GLN A 12 6.15 -7.96 -7.67
N GLY A 13 6.07 -6.77 -8.28
CA GLY A 13 4.84 -6.01 -8.39
C GLY A 13 4.41 -5.35 -7.07
N LEU A 14 5.38 -5.07 -6.17
CA LEU A 14 5.13 -4.48 -4.86
C LEU A 14 5.72 -3.07 -4.75
N VAL A 15 5.19 -2.29 -3.82
CA VAL A 15 5.70 -0.98 -3.42
C VAL A 15 5.80 -0.91 -1.89
N PRO A 16 6.91 -0.37 -1.33
CA PRO A 16 6.99 -0.10 0.09
C PRO A 16 6.09 1.09 0.46
N VAL A 17 5.38 0.99 1.58
CA VAL A 17 4.50 2.05 2.07
C VAL A 17 4.76 2.34 3.55
N ILE A 18 4.60 3.60 3.93
CA ILE A 18 4.67 4.06 5.32
C ILE A 18 3.29 4.55 5.73
N ALA A 19 2.76 4.03 6.83
CA ALA A 19 1.64 4.65 7.52
C ALA A 19 2.20 5.68 8.50
N GLN A 20 1.73 6.91 8.37
CA GLN A 20 2.13 8.04 9.19
C GLN A 20 0.89 8.65 9.83
N GLU A 21 0.98 9.03 11.10
CA GLU A 21 -0.05 9.81 11.77
C GLU A 21 -0.12 11.20 11.11
N ALA A 22 -1.32 11.66 10.77
CA ALA A 22 -1.51 12.81 9.89
C ALA A 22 -1.21 14.15 10.57
N SER A 23 -1.32 14.24 11.90
CA SER A 23 -1.14 15.48 12.66
C SER A 23 0.27 15.63 13.24
N SER A 24 0.82 14.59 13.86
CA SER A 24 2.14 14.58 14.50
C SER A 24 3.25 14.26 13.51
N GLY A 25 2.94 13.56 12.42
CA GLY A 25 3.94 13.02 11.51
C GLY A 25 4.66 11.79 12.05
N ASP A 26 4.16 11.16 13.12
CA ASP A 26 4.77 9.95 13.65
C ASP A 26 4.67 8.80 12.64
N VAL A 27 5.79 8.12 12.41
CA VAL A 27 5.81 6.90 11.59
C VAL A 27 5.25 5.76 12.42
N LEU A 28 4.09 5.23 12.00
CA LEU A 28 3.37 4.19 12.73
C LEU A 28 3.78 2.79 12.25
N MET A 29 4.00 2.62 10.94
CA MET A 29 4.21 1.30 10.34
C MET A 29 4.87 1.39 8.97
N PHE A 30 5.69 0.37 8.67
CA PHE A 30 6.14 0.03 7.33
C PHE A 30 5.44 -1.23 6.83
N ALA A 31 5.00 -1.23 5.58
CA ALA A 31 4.35 -2.38 4.95
C ALA A 31 4.60 -2.43 3.43
N TRP A 32 4.01 -3.44 2.78
CA TRP A 32 4.03 -3.59 1.33
C TRP A 32 2.60 -3.51 0.78
N MET A 33 2.44 -2.93 -0.40
CA MET A 33 1.22 -3.00 -1.18
C MET A 33 1.53 -3.56 -2.57
N ASN A 34 0.66 -4.42 -3.09
CA ASN A 34 0.59 -4.69 -4.52
C ASN A 34 -0.41 -3.70 -5.16
N ARG A 35 -0.57 -3.77 -6.48
CA ARG A 35 -1.49 -2.89 -7.23
C ARG A 35 -2.92 -2.93 -6.71
N GLU A 36 -3.45 -4.11 -6.40
CA GLU A 36 -4.81 -4.28 -5.88
C GLU A 36 -4.98 -3.67 -4.49
N ALA A 37 -4.03 -3.89 -3.58
CA ALA A 37 -4.06 -3.34 -2.22
C ALA A 37 -4.06 -1.80 -2.24
N LEU A 38 -3.22 -1.20 -3.09
CA LEU A 38 -3.16 0.26 -3.23
C LEU A 38 -4.43 0.82 -3.87
N GLN A 39 -4.99 0.15 -4.87
CA GLN A 39 -6.27 0.51 -5.47
C GLN A 39 -7.42 0.47 -4.44
N LYS A 40 -7.55 -0.64 -3.70
CA LYS A 40 -8.58 -0.79 -2.65
C LYS A 40 -8.41 0.24 -1.54
N THR A 41 -7.18 0.61 -1.19
CA THR A 41 -6.92 1.67 -0.22
C THR A 41 -7.54 3.00 -0.67
N ALA A 42 -7.35 3.37 -1.94
CA ALA A 42 -7.89 4.59 -2.50
C ALA A 42 -9.43 4.59 -2.62
N GLU A 43 -10.01 3.42 -2.97
CA GLU A 43 -11.45 3.20 -3.08
C GLU A 43 -12.16 3.21 -1.72
N LEU A 44 -11.62 2.46 -0.75
CA LEU A 44 -12.25 2.25 0.56
C LEU A 44 -11.92 3.34 1.58
N LYS A 45 -10.93 4.21 1.29
CA LYS A 45 -10.39 5.20 2.23
C LYS A 45 -9.92 4.59 3.55
N ARG A 46 -9.42 3.36 3.48
CA ARG A 46 -8.82 2.60 4.59
C ARG A 46 -7.58 1.90 4.08
N ALA A 47 -6.50 1.88 4.87
CA ALA A 47 -5.29 1.18 4.48
C ALA A 47 -5.54 -0.33 4.28
N VAL A 48 -5.23 -0.82 3.08
CA VAL A 48 -5.23 -2.24 2.72
C VAL A 48 -3.83 -2.59 2.25
N TYR A 49 -3.20 -3.58 2.88
CA TYR A 49 -1.83 -4.00 2.58
C TYR A 49 -1.79 -5.35 1.86
N TYR A 50 -0.60 -5.73 1.40
CA TYR A 50 -0.33 -7.04 0.85
C TYR A 50 0.60 -7.83 1.78
N SER A 51 0.10 -8.94 2.32
CA SER A 51 0.91 -9.85 3.13
C SER A 51 1.72 -10.77 2.22
N ARG A 52 3.03 -10.52 2.12
CA ARG A 52 3.95 -11.34 1.30
C ARG A 52 4.05 -12.79 1.78
N SER A 53 4.00 -13.02 3.10
CA SER A 53 4.06 -14.38 3.67
C SER A 53 2.76 -15.17 3.51
N ARG A 54 1.61 -14.48 3.42
CA ARG A 54 0.29 -15.11 3.26
C ARG A 54 -0.24 -15.04 1.83
N ASN A 55 0.50 -14.37 0.94
CA ASN A 55 0.15 -14.13 -0.46
C ASN A 55 -1.29 -13.63 -0.67
N LYS A 56 -1.73 -12.69 0.19
CA LYS A 56 -3.12 -12.17 0.19
C LYS A 56 -3.21 -10.74 0.71
N LEU A 57 -4.32 -10.08 0.37
CA LEU A 57 -4.69 -8.79 0.95
C LEU A 57 -4.87 -8.88 2.47
N TRP A 58 -4.51 -7.80 3.15
CA TRP A 58 -4.73 -7.59 4.58
C TRP A 58 -5.46 -6.26 4.76
N PHE A 59 -6.71 -6.34 5.24
CA PHE A 59 -7.64 -5.21 5.44
C PHE A 59 -7.63 -4.70 6.88
#